data_AF-A0AAV3R3F1-F1
#
_entry.id   AF-A0AAV3R3F1-F1
#
_cell.length_a   1.000
_cell.length_b   1.000
_cell.length_c   1.000
_cell.angle_alpha   90.00
_cell.angle_beta   90.00
_cell.angle_gamma   90.00
#
_symmetry.space_group_name_H-M   'P 1'
#
loop_
_entity.id
_entity.type
_entity.pdbx_description
1 polymer ?
#
loop_
_entity_poly.entity_id
_entity_poly.type
_entity_poly.pdbx_seq_one_letter_code
_entity_poly.pdbx_strand_id
1 'polypeptide(L)'
;MGSVSLKIGDGTARFKRASWCSSSLNLLMLFSVITTNLFAWYAFTYAPKNQILHHQMPRNLSLISEHVSLILKEIDSSQKKLAQMENELLEYESIDLSKPNIVNELKMFLQHHVLPLGKDSRTGITEMVASVGHSCEKSMDLLSQYMNYKVNGQCPNDWSLGQRLILGGCEPLPRRRCFAKAINKFGLQPFPVSLWENVSEKIYSWSGLGCKNLACLNSKKLNRDCAGCFDIVKGYETQKYVKPRGKNDFLINDVLAMGNGGIRIGFDIGGGSGTFAARMAEKNVTVVTATLNVDAPFNEFIAARGLLPLYLSLDHRFPFYDNVFDLVHASNGLDGSVRPEKLEFLMFDIDRILRAGGLFWLDNFYCSNDDRKAMLTRLIERFGYKKLQWVVGDKINGSGKLEVYLSAVLQKPVRV
;
A
#
# COMPACT_ATOMS: atom_id res chain seq x y z
N MET A 1 -13.69 -27.46 -10.13
CA MET A 1 -14.92 -26.84 -10.69
C MET A 1 -14.90 -27.05 -12.19
N GLY A 2 -15.93 -27.69 -12.76
CA GLY A 2 -16.05 -27.89 -14.21
C GLY A 2 -16.62 -26.64 -14.89
N SER A 3 -15.94 -26.17 -15.95
CA SER A 3 -16.41 -25.08 -16.80
C SER A 3 -17.38 -25.61 -17.85
N VAL A 4 -18.57 -25.03 -17.97
CA VAL A 4 -19.46 -25.30 -19.11
C VAL A 4 -19.19 -24.24 -20.18
N SER A 5 -18.63 -24.68 -21.31
CA SER A 5 -18.47 -23.90 -22.53
C SER A 5 -19.79 -23.93 -23.30
N LEU A 6 -20.41 -22.76 -23.52
CA LEU A 6 -21.55 -22.63 -24.41
C LEU A 6 -21.05 -22.46 -25.85
N LYS A 7 -21.14 -23.55 -26.64
CA LYS A 7 -21.05 -23.50 -28.09
C LYS A 7 -22.31 -22.82 -28.64
N ILE A 8 -22.15 -21.63 -29.20
CA ILE A 8 -23.22 -20.96 -29.96
C ILE A 8 -23.26 -21.62 -31.34
N GLY A 9 -24.32 -22.37 -31.61
CA GLY A 9 -24.59 -22.93 -32.93
C GLY A 9 -25.27 -21.90 -33.83
N ASP A 10 -24.74 -21.73 -35.05
CA ASP A 10 -25.35 -20.94 -36.12
C ASP A 10 -26.70 -21.54 -36.51
N GLY A 11 -27.78 -20.90 -36.06
CA GLY A 11 -29.15 -21.29 -36.39
C GLY A 11 -30.06 -20.07 -36.35
N THR A 12 -30.44 -19.58 -37.52
CA THR A 12 -31.37 -18.47 -37.72
C THR A 12 -32.74 -18.80 -37.13
N ALA A 13 -33.06 -18.24 -35.96
CA ALA A 13 -34.35 -18.40 -35.31
C ALA A 13 -35.44 -17.59 -36.06
N ARG A 14 -36.22 -18.27 -36.91
CA ARG A 14 -37.49 -17.75 -37.42
C ARG A 14 -38.54 -17.76 -36.30
N PHE A 15 -38.99 -16.58 -35.88
CA PHE A 15 -40.09 -16.43 -34.93
C PHE A 15 -41.44 -16.82 -35.58
N LYS A 16 -42.06 -17.90 -35.09
CA LYS A 16 -43.48 -18.21 -35.35
C LYS A 16 -44.36 -17.47 -34.34
N ARG A 17 -45.54 -17.02 -34.81
CA ARG A 17 -46.56 -16.31 -34.02
C ARG A 17 -46.92 -17.07 -32.73
N ALA A 18 -46.95 -16.31 -31.64
CA ALA A 18 -47.27 -16.77 -30.29
C ALA A 18 -48.71 -17.34 -30.22
N SER A 19 -48.83 -18.62 -29.84
CA SER A 19 -50.07 -19.22 -29.36
C SER A 19 -50.40 -18.70 -27.96
N TRP A 20 -51.69 -18.60 -27.62
CA TRP A 20 -52.21 -18.10 -26.33
C TRP A 20 -51.59 -18.71 -25.05
N CYS A 21 -50.90 -19.85 -25.16
CA CYS A 21 -50.14 -20.46 -24.06
C CYS A 21 -48.84 -19.70 -23.66
N SER A 22 -48.35 -18.74 -24.47
CA SER A 22 -47.15 -17.97 -24.14
C SER A 22 -47.42 -16.80 -23.18
N SER A 23 -48.67 -16.32 -23.12
CA SER A 23 -49.03 -15.17 -22.28
C SER A 23 -49.05 -15.54 -20.79
N SER A 24 -49.55 -16.73 -20.45
CA SER A 24 -49.59 -17.22 -19.07
C SER A 24 -48.21 -17.54 -18.50
N LEU A 25 -47.32 -18.13 -19.31
CA LEU A 25 -45.92 -18.36 -18.95
C LEU A 25 -45.15 -17.05 -18.73
N ASN A 26 -45.37 -16.05 -19.59
CA ASN A 26 -44.77 -14.72 -19.42
C ASN A 26 -45.30 -14.00 -18.17
N LEU A 27 -46.59 -14.16 -17.84
CA LEU A 27 -47.19 -13.64 -16.61
C LEU A 27 -46.63 -14.32 -15.35
N LEU A 28 -46.44 -15.64 -15.39
CA LEU A 28 -45.80 -16.39 -14.29
C LEU A 28 -44.34 -15.97 -14.08
N MET A 29 -43.58 -15.80 -15.16
CA MET A 29 -42.20 -15.31 -15.09
C MET A 29 -42.14 -13.88 -14.55
N LEU A 30 -43.02 -12.99 -15.00
CA LEU A 30 -43.11 -11.63 -14.48
C LEU A 30 -43.49 -11.62 -12.99
N PHE A 31 -44.46 -12.44 -12.59
CA PHE A 31 -44.86 -12.57 -11.19
C PHE A 31 -43.73 -13.12 -10.32
N SER A 32 -42.95 -14.09 -10.82
CA SER A 32 -41.77 -14.62 -10.12
C SER A 32 -40.69 -13.56 -9.95
N VAL A 33 -40.41 -12.76 -10.99
CA VAL A 33 -39.43 -11.66 -10.92
C VAL A 33 -39.91 -10.56 -9.95
N ILE A 34 -41.18 -10.20 -9.98
CA ILE A 34 -41.75 -9.18 -9.09
C ILE A 34 -41.72 -9.66 -7.63
N THR A 35 -42.15 -10.89 -7.37
CA THR A 35 -42.18 -11.45 -6.01
C THR A 35 -40.78 -11.63 -5.42
N THR A 36 -39.80 -12.09 -6.21
CA THR A 36 -38.41 -12.20 -5.75
C THR A 36 -37.77 -10.84 -5.46
N ASN A 37 -38.04 -9.82 -6.29
CA ASN A 37 -37.57 -8.46 -6.01
C ASN A 37 -38.26 -7.80 -4.81
N LEU A 38 -39.57 -8.03 -4.62
CA LEU A 38 -40.30 -7.58 -3.44
C LEU A 38 -39.79 -8.26 -2.16
N PHE A 39 -39.50 -9.55 -2.21
CA PHE A 39 -38.94 -10.28 -1.07
C PHE A 39 -37.53 -9.82 -0.74
N ALA A 40 -36.69 -9.56 -1.75
CA ALA A 40 -35.38 -8.96 -1.55
C ALA A 40 -35.50 -7.56 -0.93
N TRP A 41 -36.40 -6.72 -1.46
CA TRP A 41 -36.65 -5.40 -0.90
C TRP A 41 -37.13 -5.46 0.56
N TYR A 42 -38.05 -6.37 0.89
CA TYR A 42 -38.47 -6.61 2.27
C TYR A 42 -37.29 -7.06 3.14
N ALA A 43 -36.50 -8.05 2.71
CA ALA A 43 -35.34 -8.52 3.48
C ALA A 43 -34.28 -7.43 3.72
N PHE A 44 -34.07 -6.53 2.75
CA PHE A 44 -33.09 -5.43 2.87
C PHE A 44 -33.63 -4.21 3.61
N THR A 45 -34.95 -4.00 3.66
CA THR A 45 -35.57 -2.87 4.37
C THR A 45 -36.11 -3.25 5.75
N TYR A 46 -36.22 -4.55 6.05
CA TYR A 46 -36.62 -5.05 7.35
C TYR A 46 -35.51 -4.81 8.37
N ALA A 47 -35.58 -3.66 9.05
CA ALA A 47 -34.87 -3.44 10.29
C ALA A 47 -35.62 -4.19 11.41
N PRO A 48 -35.00 -5.17 12.10
CA PRO A 48 -35.65 -5.81 13.23
C PRO A 48 -35.87 -4.74 14.31
N LYS A 49 -37.13 -4.45 14.64
CA LYS A 49 -37.44 -3.84 15.94
C LYS A 49 -36.95 -4.84 17.00
N ASN A 50 -36.17 -4.36 17.96
CA ASN A 50 -35.89 -5.07 19.21
C ASN A 50 -37.23 -5.40 19.91
N GLN A 51 -37.83 -6.52 19.53
CA GLN A 51 -38.91 -7.15 20.27
C GLN A 51 -38.25 -8.10 21.26
N ILE A 52 -38.20 -7.64 22.51
CA ILE A 52 -38.14 -8.48 23.68
C ILE A 52 -39.28 -9.51 23.55
N LEU A 53 -38.94 -10.74 23.22
CA LEU A 53 -39.89 -11.82 23.06
C LEU A 53 -40.30 -12.31 24.45
N HIS A 54 -41.42 -11.80 24.97
CA HIS A 54 -42.10 -12.43 26.10
C HIS A 54 -42.73 -13.74 25.61
N HIS A 55 -42.04 -14.87 25.83
CA HIS A 55 -42.62 -16.19 25.68
C HIS A 55 -43.65 -16.45 26.80
N GLN A 56 -44.94 -16.43 26.47
CA GLN A 56 -45.95 -17.11 27.27
C GLN A 56 -45.87 -18.62 26.96
N MET A 57 -45.27 -19.38 27.87
CA MET A 57 -45.23 -20.84 27.86
C MET A 57 -46.57 -21.43 28.36
N PRO A 58 -47.09 -22.53 27.77
CA PRO A 58 -48.19 -23.30 28.32
C PRO A 58 -47.79 -23.94 29.67
N ARG A 59 -48.71 -23.95 30.63
CA ARG A 59 -48.51 -24.23 32.07
C ARG A 59 -48.09 -25.66 32.50
N ASN A 60 -47.44 -26.46 31.66
CA ASN A 60 -46.98 -27.81 32.03
C ASN A 60 -45.53 -28.10 31.58
N LEU A 61 -44.57 -27.26 31.99
CA LEU A 61 -43.14 -27.49 31.72
C LEU A 61 -42.22 -27.06 32.88
N SER A 62 -42.69 -27.14 34.12
CA SER A 62 -41.95 -26.61 35.29
C SER A 62 -40.63 -27.33 35.58
N LEU A 63 -40.45 -28.60 35.18
CA LEU A 63 -39.24 -29.38 35.46
C LEU A 63 -38.19 -29.36 34.33
N ILE A 64 -38.62 -29.23 33.07
CA ILE A 64 -37.72 -29.14 31.91
C ILE A 64 -37.18 -27.70 31.77
N SER A 65 -37.98 -26.69 32.12
CA SER A 65 -37.57 -25.28 32.06
C SER A 65 -36.44 -24.95 33.03
N GLU A 66 -36.40 -25.58 34.21
CA GLU A 66 -35.36 -25.30 35.21
C GLU A 66 -34.01 -25.85 34.75
N HIS A 67 -33.97 -27.10 34.27
CA HIS A 67 -32.76 -27.71 33.71
C HIS A 67 -32.26 -26.97 32.47
N VAL A 68 -33.15 -26.57 31.56
CA VAL A 68 -32.75 -25.78 30.38
C VAL A 68 -32.24 -24.39 30.79
N SER A 69 -32.82 -23.76 31.82
CA SER A 69 -32.33 -22.47 32.33
C SER A 69 -30.96 -22.58 33.00
N LEU A 70 -30.68 -23.68 33.69
CA LEU A 70 -29.38 -23.98 34.28
C LEU A 70 -28.34 -24.23 33.18
N ILE A 71 -28.69 -25.00 32.15
CA ILE A 71 -27.81 -25.24 30.99
C ILE A 71 -27.50 -23.91 30.27
N LEU A 72 -28.49 -23.05 30.04
CA LEU A 72 -28.26 -21.75 29.40
C LEU A 72 -27.39 -20.82 30.27
N LYS A 73 -27.55 -20.84 31.59
CA LYS A 73 -26.66 -20.11 32.51
C LYS A 73 -25.24 -20.66 32.49
N GLU A 74 -25.08 -21.97 32.43
CA GLU A 74 -23.77 -22.64 32.36
C GLU A 74 -23.08 -22.32 31.02
N ILE A 75 -23.84 -22.28 29.92
CA ILE A 75 -23.35 -21.86 28.60
C ILE A 75 -22.92 -20.39 28.62
N ASP A 76 -23.75 -19.47 29.14
CA ASP A 76 -23.40 -18.05 29.25
C ASP A 76 -22.17 -17.82 30.15
N SER A 77 -22.09 -18.55 31.28
CA SER A 77 -20.93 -18.52 32.17
C SER A 77 -19.67 -19.07 31.50
N SER A 78 -19.79 -20.18 30.77
CA SER A 78 -18.69 -20.79 30.03
C SER A 78 -18.23 -19.90 28.88
N GLN A 79 -19.14 -19.25 28.15
CA GLN A 79 -18.80 -18.29 27.11
C GLN A 79 -18.13 -17.05 27.68
N LYS A 80 -18.58 -16.52 28.82
CA LYS A 80 -17.90 -15.41 29.52
C LYS A 80 -16.51 -15.80 29.98
N LYS A 81 -16.34 -16.99 30.58
CA LYS A 81 -15.02 -17.53 30.94
C LYS A 81 -14.15 -17.74 29.72
N LEU A 82 -14.72 -18.24 28.61
CA LEU A 82 -13.98 -18.44 27.37
C LEU A 82 -13.50 -17.10 26.83
N ALA A 83 -14.37 -16.09 26.76
CA ALA A 83 -14.01 -14.73 26.32
C ALA A 83 -13.01 -14.06 27.27
N GLN A 84 -13.12 -14.28 28.58
CA GLN A 84 -12.14 -13.80 29.56
C GLN A 84 -10.79 -14.49 29.39
N MET A 85 -10.77 -15.82 29.23
CA MET A 85 -9.54 -16.55 28.91
C MET A 85 -9.00 -16.15 27.55
N GLU A 86 -9.85 -15.90 26.54
CA GLU A 86 -9.44 -15.42 25.22
C GLU A 86 -8.75 -14.06 25.34
N ASN A 87 -9.29 -13.14 26.15
CA ASN A 87 -8.69 -11.85 26.47
C ASN A 87 -7.42 -11.93 27.35
N GLU A 88 -7.28 -12.97 28.18
CA GLU A 88 -6.09 -13.19 29.01
C GLU A 88 -4.98 -13.96 28.27
N LEU A 89 -5.34 -14.84 27.32
CA LEU A 89 -4.39 -15.61 26.48
C LEU A 89 -3.94 -14.83 25.25
N LEU A 90 -4.83 -14.02 24.68
CA LEU A 90 -4.51 -13.05 23.66
C LEU A 90 -4.20 -11.74 24.39
N GLU A 91 -2.93 -11.48 24.68
CA GLU A 91 -2.42 -10.14 25.02
C GLU A 91 -2.61 -9.17 23.83
N TYR A 92 -3.81 -9.05 23.27
CA TYR A 92 -4.14 -7.97 22.36
C TYR A 92 -4.20 -6.70 23.22
N GLU A 93 -3.17 -5.87 23.14
CA GLU A 93 -3.32 -4.43 23.38
C GLU A 93 -4.33 -3.94 22.33
N SER A 94 -5.62 -4.14 22.63
CA SER A 94 -6.72 -3.67 21.80
C SER A 94 -6.89 -2.20 22.09
N ILE A 95 -7.03 -1.41 21.02
CA ILE A 95 -7.23 0.03 21.13
C ILE A 95 -8.53 0.26 21.93
N ASP A 96 -8.38 0.72 23.17
CA ASP A 96 -9.50 1.02 24.04
C ASP A 96 -10.29 2.24 23.52
N LEU A 97 -11.39 1.96 22.82
CA LEU A 97 -12.30 2.96 22.25
C LEU A 97 -13.12 3.71 23.32
N SER A 98 -13.11 3.27 24.58
CA SER A 98 -13.83 3.93 25.66
C SER A 98 -13.14 5.21 26.16
N LYS A 99 -11.86 5.42 25.79
CA LYS A 99 -11.11 6.61 26.16
C LYS A 99 -11.83 7.89 25.71
N PRO A 100 -11.96 8.90 26.58
CA PRO A 100 -12.77 10.09 26.32
C PRO A 100 -12.21 10.98 25.19
N ASN A 101 -10.90 10.93 24.94
CA ASN A 101 -10.22 11.79 23.98
C ASN A 101 -10.22 11.26 22.54
N ILE A 102 -10.84 10.11 22.27
CA ILE A 102 -10.90 9.51 20.93
C ILE A 102 -12.05 10.15 20.14
N VAL A 103 -11.72 10.70 18.97
CA VAL A 103 -12.70 11.32 18.06
C VAL A 103 -13.66 10.29 17.45
N ASN A 104 -14.90 10.71 17.19
CA ASN A 104 -15.97 9.81 16.70
C ASN A 104 -15.62 9.10 15.39
N GLU A 105 -14.95 9.76 14.44
CA GLU A 105 -14.55 9.11 13.18
C GLU A 105 -13.58 7.95 13.40
N LEU A 106 -12.69 8.07 14.39
CA LEU A 106 -11.76 6.99 14.74
C LEU A 106 -12.51 5.82 15.39
N LYS A 107 -13.47 6.11 16.28
CA LYS A 107 -14.34 5.08 16.88
C LYS A 107 -15.13 4.33 15.80
N MET A 108 -15.76 5.07 14.89
CA MET A 108 -16.52 4.48 13.78
C MET A 108 -15.63 3.65 12.84
N PHE A 109 -14.40 4.07 12.58
CA PHE A 109 -13.47 3.32 11.73
C PHE A 109 -13.04 2.00 12.38
N LEU A 110 -12.70 2.04 13.67
CA LEU A 110 -12.22 0.87 14.42
C LEU A 110 -13.33 -0.07 14.88
N GLN A 111 -14.59 0.38 14.86
CA GLN A 111 -15.73 -0.43 15.24
C GLN A 111 -15.86 -1.67 14.34
N HIS A 112 -16.06 -2.83 14.96
CA HIS A 112 -16.35 -4.06 14.24
C HIS A 112 -17.77 -4.02 13.67
N HIS A 113 -17.91 -4.40 12.40
CA HIS A 113 -19.21 -4.41 11.73
C HIS A 113 -19.56 -5.85 11.37
N VAL A 114 -20.64 -6.39 11.95
CA VAL A 114 -21.12 -7.74 11.61
C VAL A 114 -21.42 -7.82 10.10
N LEU A 115 -21.04 -8.94 9.47
CA LEU A 115 -21.34 -9.15 8.06
C LEU A 115 -22.86 -9.16 7.84
N PRO A 116 -23.38 -8.44 6.82
CA PRO A 116 -24.83 -8.34 6.59
C PRO A 116 -25.53 -9.69 6.40
N LEU A 117 -24.81 -10.71 5.90
CA LEU A 117 -25.34 -12.04 5.61
C LEU A 117 -24.88 -13.11 6.62
N GLY A 118 -24.30 -12.70 7.75
CA GLY A 118 -23.71 -13.61 8.73
C GLY A 118 -22.35 -14.18 8.27
N LYS A 119 -21.99 -15.35 8.81
CA LYS A 119 -20.68 -15.97 8.61
C LYS A 119 -20.40 -16.28 7.13
N ASP A 120 -19.29 -15.78 6.61
CA ASP A 120 -18.83 -16.15 5.26
C ASP A 120 -18.39 -17.62 5.23
N SER A 121 -18.99 -18.41 4.35
CA SER A 121 -18.76 -19.87 4.30
C SER A 121 -17.35 -20.25 3.84
N ARG A 122 -16.66 -19.37 3.10
CA ARG A 122 -15.32 -19.64 2.54
C ARG A 122 -14.20 -19.26 3.51
N THR A 123 -14.33 -18.10 4.15
CA THR A 123 -13.31 -17.53 5.04
C THR A 123 -13.61 -17.75 6.51
N GLY A 124 -14.86 -18.06 6.86
CA GLY A 124 -15.31 -18.21 8.24
C GLY A 124 -15.48 -16.89 8.99
N ILE A 125 -15.22 -15.75 8.34
CA ILE A 125 -15.30 -14.42 8.94
C ILE A 125 -16.76 -14.08 9.26
N THR A 126 -17.00 -13.46 10.40
CA THR A 126 -18.33 -13.02 10.86
C THR A 126 -18.44 -11.50 10.94
N GLU A 127 -17.32 -10.80 11.03
CA GLU A 127 -17.24 -9.35 11.21
C GLU A 127 -16.23 -8.74 10.24
N MET A 128 -16.55 -7.54 9.74
CA MET A 128 -15.62 -6.67 9.05
C MET A 128 -14.86 -5.86 10.10
N VAL A 129 -13.53 -6.02 10.10
CA VAL A 129 -12.60 -5.27 10.93
C VAL A 129 -11.80 -4.30 10.06
N ALA A 130 -11.43 -3.15 10.62
CA ALA A 130 -10.56 -2.21 9.95
C ALA A 130 -9.09 -2.53 10.24
N SER A 131 -8.23 -2.35 9.23
CA SER A 131 -6.77 -2.47 9.40
C SER A 131 -6.21 -1.16 9.98
N VAL A 132 -5.63 -1.23 11.17
CA VAL A 132 -4.79 -0.17 11.76
C VAL A 132 -3.56 -0.84 12.33
N GLY A 133 -2.38 -0.29 12.04
CA GLY A 133 -1.13 -0.82 12.59
C GLY A 133 -1.16 -0.75 14.12
N HIS A 134 -0.82 -1.84 14.81
CA HIS A 134 -0.83 -1.90 16.28
C HIS A 134 0.01 -0.78 16.92
N SER A 135 1.11 -0.37 16.27
CA SER A 135 1.95 0.74 16.77
C SER A 135 1.24 2.10 16.77
N CYS A 136 0.11 2.24 16.07
CA CYS A 136 -0.75 3.42 16.15
C CYS A 136 -1.25 3.70 17.57
N GLU A 137 -1.38 2.68 18.42
CA GLU A 137 -1.85 2.87 19.79
C GLU A 137 -0.93 3.81 20.58
N LYS A 138 0.38 3.70 20.36
CA LYS A 138 1.40 4.55 20.99
C LYS A 138 1.33 6.01 20.53
N SER A 139 0.56 6.30 19.49
CA SER A 139 0.36 7.63 18.91
C SER A 139 -1.12 8.01 18.83
N MET A 140 -1.93 7.57 19.79
CA MET A 140 -3.39 7.76 19.78
C MET A 140 -3.81 9.23 19.68
N ASP A 141 -3.07 10.15 20.29
CA ASP A 141 -3.36 11.59 20.22
C ASP A 141 -3.16 12.13 18.80
N LEU A 142 -2.06 11.73 18.15
CA LEU A 142 -1.77 12.09 16.76
C LEU A 142 -2.79 11.45 15.81
N LEU A 143 -3.21 10.20 16.08
CA LEU A 143 -4.22 9.51 15.29
C LEU A 143 -5.59 10.15 15.44
N SER A 144 -5.95 10.56 16.66
CA SER A 144 -7.19 11.30 16.94
C SER A 144 -7.17 12.67 16.27
N GLN A 145 -6.04 13.37 16.30
CA GLN A 145 -5.85 14.61 15.54
C GLN A 145 -6.00 14.36 14.03
N TYR A 146 -5.43 13.28 13.51
CA TYR A 146 -5.55 12.90 12.10
C TYR A 146 -6.99 12.55 11.73
N MET A 147 -7.78 11.98 12.63
CA MET A 147 -9.18 11.66 12.37
C MET A 147 -10.15 12.80 12.71
N ASN A 148 -9.64 13.97 13.10
CA ASN A 148 -10.46 15.16 13.37
C ASN A 148 -10.67 15.98 12.08
N TYR A 149 -11.75 15.69 11.35
CA TYR A 149 -12.12 16.40 10.14
C TYR A 149 -13.64 16.45 9.98
N LYS A 150 -14.12 17.31 9.06
CA LYS A 150 -15.54 17.37 8.70
C LYS A 150 -15.86 16.31 7.65
N VAL A 151 -16.76 15.37 7.98
CA VAL A 151 -17.29 14.37 7.03
C VAL A 151 -17.94 15.08 5.84
N ASN A 152 -17.68 14.59 4.63
CA ASN A 152 -18.09 15.22 3.36
C ASN A 152 -17.60 16.67 3.17
N GLY A 153 -16.65 17.12 4.00
CA GLY A 153 -15.96 18.40 3.83
C GLY A 153 -14.64 18.23 3.09
N GLN A 154 -13.84 19.30 3.06
CA GLN A 154 -12.47 19.24 2.56
C GLN A 154 -11.56 18.59 3.60
N CYS A 155 -10.67 17.69 3.16
CA CYS A 155 -9.65 17.13 4.04
C CYS A 155 -8.68 18.23 4.52
N PRO A 156 -8.28 18.23 5.80
CA PRO A 156 -7.23 19.12 6.30
C PRO A 156 -5.93 18.93 5.50
N ASN A 157 -5.16 20.01 5.33
CA ASN A 157 -3.85 19.95 4.70
C ASN A 157 -2.76 19.60 5.73
N ASP A 158 -2.84 18.38 6.24
CA ASP A 158 -2.05 17.86 7.36
C ASP A 158 -1.24 16.62 6.97
N TRP A 159 -0.75 16.57 5.72
CA TRP A 159 0.09 15.47 5.22
C TRP A 159 1.29 15.19 6.13
N SER A 160 1.86 16.20 6.78
CA SER A 160 2.98 16.07 7.71
C SER A 160 2.59 15.33 9.01
N LEU A 161 1.33 15.46 9.45
CA LEU A 161 0.78 14.64 10.54
C LEU A 161 0.67 13.17 10.10
N GLY A 162 0.14 12.93 8.89
CA GLY A 162 0.11 11.59 8.30
C GLY A 162 1.51 10.96 8.19
N GLN A 163 2.52 11.73 7.74
CA GLN A 163 3.89 11.26 7.67
C GLN A 163 4.47 10.89 9.03
N ARG A 164 4.20 11.69 10.06
CA ARG A 164 4.65 11.40 11.44
C ARG A 164 4.04 10.10 11.97
N LEU A 165 2.76 9.84 11.66
CA LEU A 165 2.10 8.59 12.00
C LEU A 165 2.77 7.40 11.27
N ILE A 166 2.99 7.51 9.96
CA ILE A 166 3.68 6.49 9.15
C ILE A 166 5.09 6.20 9.72
N LEU A 167 5.88 7.24 10.00
CA LEU A 167 7.21 7.11 10.58
C LEU A 167 7.18 6.55 12.01
N GLY A 168 6.06 6.70 12.72
CA GLY A 168 5.79 6.08 14.01
C GLY A 168 5.29 4.63 13.92
N GLY A 169 5.26 4.03 12.73
CA GLY A 169 4.77 2.66 12.50
C GLY A 169 3.25 2.55 12.43
N CYS A 170 2.54 3.68 12.32
CA CYS A 170 1.09 3.71 12.15
C CYS A 170 0.72 3.67 10.66
N GLU A 171 0.90 2.49 10.05
CA GLU A 171 0.62 2.23 8.64
C GLU A 171 -0.11 0.88 8.49
N PRO A 172 -1.16 0.76 7.65
CA PRO A 172 -1.79 1.81 6.84
C PRO A 172 -2.54 2.84 7.71
N LEU A 173 -2.59 4.09 7.22
CA LEU A 173 -3.39 5.14 7.87
C LEU A 173 -4.89 4.87 7.70
N PRO A 174 -5.74 5.22 8.69
CA PRO A 174 -7.18 5.11 8.54
C PRO A 174 -7.72 5.91 7.36
N ARG A 175 -8.74 5.36 6.70
CA ARG A 175 -9.41 6.05 5.58
C ARG A 175 -10.24 7.21 6.13
N ARG A 176 -10.13 8.38 5.47
CA ARG A 176 -10.94 9.56 5.80
C ARG A 176 -12.15 9.68 4.88
N ARG A 177 -13.28 10.14 5.43
CA ARG A 177 -14.53 10.44 4.71
C ARG A 177 -14.62 11.93 4.35
N CYS A 178 -13.55 12.48 3.78
CA CYS A 178 -13.46 13.87 3.32
C CYS A 178 -12.92 13.91 1.88
N PHE A 179 -13.09 15.04 1.20
CA PHE A 179 -12.62 15.25 -0.16
C PHE A 179 -11.19 15.80 -0.15
N ALA A 180 -10.28 15.11 -0.83
CA ALA A 180 -8.91 15.59 -1.04
C ALA A 180 -8.92 16.94 -1.77
N LYS A 181 -7.86 17.73 -1.57
CA LYS A 181 -7.69 19.01 -2.28
C LYS A 181 -7.72 18.78 -3.79
N ALA A 182 -8.62 19.46 -4.50
CA ALA A 182 -8.65 19.43 -5.95
C ALA A 182 -7.41 20.13 -6.52
N ILE A 183 -6.63 19.40 -7.33
CA ILE A 183 -5.52 19.95 -8.11
C ILE A 183 -5.94 19.90 -9.57
N ASN A 184 -5.92 21.06 -10.23
CA ASN A 184 -6.32 21.15 -11.63
C ASN A 184 -5.22 20.55 -12.53
N LYS A 185 -5.63 19.83 -13.58
CA LYS A 185 -4.73 19.26 -14.59
C LYS A 185 -4.16 20.32 -15.54
N PHE A 186 -4.67 21.55 -15.56
CA PHE A 186 -4.18 22.61 -16.44
C PHE A 186 -2.67 22.86 -16.24
N GLY A 187 -1.91 22.79 -17.33
CA GLY A 187 -0.45 22.99 -17.33
C GLY A 187 0.38 21.72 -17.10
N LEU A 188 -0.25 20.55 -16.92
CA LEU A 188 0.45 19.27 -17.02
C LEU A 188 0.71 18.94 -18.50
N GLN A 189 1.92 18.48 -18.79
CA GLN A 189 2.32 18.07 -20.13
C GLN A 189 1.94 16.59 -20.39
N PRO A 190 1.70 16.20 -21.64
CA PRO A 190 1.52 14.79 -21.99
C PRO A 190 2.83 14.02 -21.88
N PHE A 191 2.72 12.71 -21.66
CA PHE A 191 3.86 11.80 -21.75
C PHE A 191 4.32 11.66 -23.22
N PRO A 192 5.63 11.61 -23.54
CA PRO A 192 6.79 11.61 -22.64
C PRO A 192 7.35 13.01 -22.33
N VAL A 193 6.76 14.08 -22.85
CA VAL A 193 7.25 15.46 -22.66
C VAL A 193 7.31 15.83 -21.18
N SER A 194 6.33 15.38 -20.40
CA SER A 194 6.25 15.56 -18.94
C SER A 194 7.45 15.03 -18.15
N LEU A 195 8.29 14.16 -18.73
CA LEU A 195 9.45 13.59 -18.02
C LEU A 195 10.53 14.62 -17.71
N TRP A 196 10.71 15.62 -18.59
CA TRP A 196 11.84 16.56 -18.56
C TRP A 196 11.43 18.01 -18.78
N GLU A 197 10.14 18.33 -18.67
CA GLU A 197 9.63 19.70 -18.69
C GLU A 197 9.08 20.12 -17.33
N ASN A 198 9.32 21.39 -16.99
CA ASN A 198 8.75 21.97 -15.80
C ASN A 198 7.27 22.28 -16.00
N VAL A 199 6.52 22.11 -14.93
CA VAL A 199 5.10 22.44 -14.83
C VAL A 199 4.90 23.57 -13.84
N SER A 200 3.73 24.21 -13.88
CA SER A 200 3.40 25.31 -12.96
C SER A 200 3.51 24.87 -11.50
N GLU A 201 4.28 25.59 -10.69
CA GLU A 201 4.49 25.25 -9.27
C GLU A 201 3.22 25.30 -8.39
N LYS A 202 2.12 25.84 -8.91
CA LYS A 202 0.80 25.85 -8.26
C LYS A 202 0.23 24.44 -8.02
N ILE A 203 0.73 23.44 -8.73
CA ILE A 203 0.27 22.05 -8.56
C ILE A 203 0.80 21.42 -7.26
N TYR A 204 1.91 21.94 -6.71
CA TYR A 204 2.55 21.38 -5.53
C TYR A 204 1.93 21.92 -4.23
N SER A 205 1.89 21.10 -3.19
CA SER A 205 1.57 21.55 -1.84
C SER A 205 2.84 21.97 -1.11
N TRP A 206 2.97 23.27 -0.83
CA TRP A 206 4.10 23.83 -0.07
C TRP A 206 3.83 23.92 1.44
N SER A 207 2.69 23.39 1.90
CA SER A 207 2.32 23.39 3.32
C SER A 207 3.28 22.52 4.12
N GLY A 208 3.70 22.95 5.30
CA GLY A 208 4.62 22.19 6.15
C GLY A 208 6.06 22.06 5.64
N LEU A 209 6.38 22.57 4.45
CA LEU A 209 7.74 22.57 3.89
C LEU A 209 8.46 23.88 4.16
N GLY A 210 9.77 23.81 4.41
CA GLY A 210 10.62 25.00 4.58
C GLY A 210 10.76 25.82 3.29
N CYS A 211 10.84 25.16 2.14
CA CYS A 211 10.85 25.81 0.82
C CYS A 211 9.44 26.05 0.28
N LYS A 212 9.27 27.11 -0.53
CA LYS A 212 7.99 27.54 -1.12
C LYS A 212 7.98 27.57 -2.65
N ASN A 213 9.09 27.19 -3.28
CA ASN A 213 9.25 27.10 -4.73
C ASN A 213 10.38 26.11 -5.08
N LEU A 214 10.45 25.68 -6.34
CA LEU A 214 11.48 24.73 -6.79
C LEU A 214 12.89 25.37 -6.76
N ALA A 215 12.98 26.68 -6.97
CA ALA A 215 14.25 27.41 -6.88
C ALA A 215 14.90 27.27 -5.49
N CYS A 216 14.12 27.40 -4.42
CA CYS A 216 14.56 27.17 -3.05
C CYS A 216 15.02 25.72 -2.85
N LEU A 217 14.23 24.74 -3.31
CA LEU A 217 14.60 23.32 -3.18
C LEU A 217 15.92 23.01 -3.91
N ASN A 218 16.14 23.60 -5.09
CA ASN A 218 17.37 23.43 -5.84
C ASN A 218 18.59 24.06 -5.16
N SER A 219 18.40 25.12 -4.38
CA SER A 219 19.46 25.76 -3.60
C SER A 219 19.80 25.02 -2.29
N LYS A 220 18.86 24.22 -1.77
CA LYS A 220 19.02 23.49 -0.50
C LYS A 220 19.55 22.09 -0.75
N LYS A 221 20.51 21.65 0.05
CA LYS A 221 20.91 20.24 0.12
C LYS A 221 19.92 19.50 1.01
N LEU A 222 18.91 18.85 0.41
CA LEU A 222 17.85 18.16 1.16
C LEU A 222 18.34 16.85 1.78
N ASN A 223 19.06 16.06 0.98
CA ASN A 223 19.74 14.85 1.43
C ASN A 223 21.01 14.64 0.58
N ARG A 224 21.72 13.53 0.78
CA ARG A 224 22.98 13.22 0.07
C ARG A 224 22.79 13.14 -1.46
N ASP A 225 21.61 12.71 -1.91
CA ASP A 225 21.34 12.38 -3.31
C ASP A 225 20.50 13.44 -4.05
N CYS A 226 19.91 14.38 -3.33
CA CYS A 226 19.07 15.44 -3.87
C CYS A 226 19.66 16.83 -3.57
N ALA A 227 20.80 17.13 -4.19
CA ALA A 227 21.28 18.51 -4.34
C ALA A 227 20.94 18.97 -5.76
N GLY A 228 19.92 19.82 -5.90
CA GLY A 228 19.43 20.26 -7.22
C GLY A 228 18.60 19.22 -7.98
N CYS A 229 18.04 18.21 -7.32
CA CYS A 229 17.33 17.12 -8.01
C CYS A 229 15.96 17.51 -8.60
N PHE A 230 15.52 18.76 -8.40
CA PHE A 230 14.31 19.30 -9.02
C PHE A 230 14.61 20.09 -10.30
N ASP A 231 15.89 20.36 -10.61
CA ASP A 231 16.29 20.90 -11.91
C ASP A 231 16.40 19.78 -12.95
N ILE A 232 15.24 19.37 -13.46
CA ILE A 232 15.11 18.30 -14.46
C ILE A 232 15.30 18.78 -15.89
N VAL A 233 15.56 20.08 -16.12
CA VAL A 233 15.71 20.67 -17.46
C VAL A 233 17.16 20.94 -17.78
N LYS A 234 17.90 21.54 -16.85
CA LYS A 234 19.30 21.95 -17.04
C LYS A 234 20.24 21.29 -16.04
N GLY A 235 19.69 20.71 -14.98
CA GLY A 235 20.44 20.10 -13.90
C GLY A 235 20.98 18.72 -14.26
N TYR A 236 21.72 18.16 -13.30
CA TYR A 236 22.39 16.86 -13.46
C TYR A 236 21.43 15.68 -13.61
N GLU A 237 20.18 15.80 -13.19
CA GLU A 237 19.18 14.75 -13.36
C GLU A 237 19.01 14.35 -14.84
N THR A 238 19.25 15.28 -15.77
CA THR A 238 19.27 15.03 -17.23
C THR A 238 20.45 14.19 -17.73
N GLN A 239 21.42 13.88 -16.87
CA GLN A 239 22.59 13.06 -17.19
C GLN A 239 22.68 11.79 -16.33
N LYS A 240 21.99 11.78 -15.18
CA LYS A 240 21.93 10.63 -14.28
C LYS A 240 21.48 9.37 -15.02
N TYR A 241 22.20 8.27 -14.81
CA TYR A 241 22.02 6.95 -15.45
C TYR A 241 22.30 6.89 -16.97
N VAL A 242 22.69 8.00 -17.59
CA VAL A 242 23.03 8.08 -19.03
C VAL A 242 24.51 8.37 -19.24
N LYS A 243 25.11 9.19 -18.36
CA LYS A 243 26.54 9.50 -18.38
C LYS A 243 27.16 9.11 -17.04
N PRO A 244 28.25 8.33 -17.03
CA PRO A 244 28.91 7.96 -15.78
C PRO A 244 29.69 9.17 -15.25
N ARG A 245 29.62 9.46 -13.94
CA ARG A 245 30.51 10.43 -13.28
C ARG A 245 31.67 9.75 -12.56
N GLY A 246 31.45 8.54 -12.08
CA GLY A 246 32.46 7.71 -11.45
C GLY A 246 32.29 6.24 -11.77
N LYS A 247 33.23 5.44 -11.26
CA LYS A 247 33.24 3.97 -11.46
C LYS A 247 32.00 3.27 -10.91
N ASN A 248 31.33 3.89 -9.93
CA ASN A 248 30.16 3.36 -9.24
C ASN A 248 28.85 3.64 -9.97
N ASP A 249 28.84 4.51 -10.98
CA ASP A 249 27.61 4.92 -11.64
C ASP A 249 27.30 4.00 -12.82
N PHE A 250 26.36 3.09 -12.64
CA PHE A 250 25.92 2.17 -13.69
C PHE A 250 24.88 2.84 -14.60
N LEU A 251 24.95 2.53 -15.89
CA LEU A 251 24.06 3.09 -16.90
C LEU A 251 22.85 2.19 -17.11
N ILE A 252 21.69 2.80 -17.36
CA ILE A 252 20.44 2.04 -17.55
C ILE A 252 20.54 1.06 -18.71
N ASN A 253 21.16 1.45 -19.83
CA ASN A 253 21.30 0.54 -20.97
C ASN A 253 22.13 -0.71 -20.62
N ASP A 254 23.20 -0.53 -19.82
CA ASP A 254 24.09 -1.63 -19.43
C ASP A 254 23.38 -2.59 -18.47
N VAL A 255 22.66 -2.06 -17.47
CA VAL A 255 21.88 -2.89 -16.55
C VAL A 255 20.74 -3.61 -17.26
N LEU A 256 20.02 -2.93 -18.18
CA LEU A 256 18.95 -3.56 -18.95
C LEU A 256 19.46 -4.68 -19.85
N ALA A 257 20.66 -4.54 -20.43
CA ALA A 257 21.29 -5.59 -21.22
C ALA A 257 21.58 -6.86 -20.40
N MET A 258 21.91 -6.72 -19.12
CA MET A 258 22.11 -7.86 -18.20
C MET A 258 20.82 -8.62 -17.90
N GLY A 259 19.66 -7.97 -18.04
CA GLY A 259 18.33 -8.55 -17.84
C GLY A 259 17.83 -9.40 -19.02
N ASN A 260 18.65 -9.62 -20.05
CA ASN A 260 18.34 -10.43 -21.23
C ASN A 260 17.00 -10.08 -21.91
N GLY A 261 16.63 -8.79 -21.92
CA GLY A 261 15.41 -8.27 -22.54
C GLY A 261 14.11 -8.50 -21.74
N GLY A 262 14.17 -9.03 -20.51
CA GLY A 262 13.00 -9.39 -19.71
C GLY A 262 12.46 -8.32 -18.77
N ILE A 263 13.08 -7.14 -18.68
CA ILE A 263 12.73 -6.11 -17.70
C ILE A 263 11.59 -5.23 -18.23
N ARG A 264 10.42 -5.30 -17.59
CA ARG A 264 9.21 -4.55 -18.00
C ARG A 264 8.62 -3.71 -16.88
N ILE A 265 8.74 -4.20 -15.64
CA ILE A 265 8.26 -3.52 -14.44
C ILE A 265 9.34 -3.48 -13.36
N GLY A 266 9.54 -2.30 -12.79
CA GLY A 266 10.53 -2.05 -11.75
C GLY A 266 9.93 -1.45 -10.48
N PHE A 267 10.65 -1.61 -9.37
CA PHE A 267 10.37 -0.94 -8.11
C PHE A 267 11.60 -0.14 -7.67
N ASP A 268 11.40 1.11 -7.31
CA ASP A 268 12.48 2.06 -6.99
C ASP A 268 12.37 2.55 -5.55
N ILE A 269 13.32 2.10 -4.73
CA ILE A 269 13.45 2.45 -3.32
C ILE A 269 14.36 3.66 -3.20
N GLY A 270 13.81 4.79 -2.73
CA GLY A 270 14.58 6.01 -2.54
C GLY A 270 14.77 6.84 -3.81
N GLY A 271 13.84 6.76 -4.77
CA GLY A 271 13.94 7.40 -6.09
C GLY A 271 13.98 8.93 -6.12
N GLY A 272 13.91 9.61 -4.97
CA GLY A 272 14.00 11.07 -4.86
C GLY A 272 12.96 11.78 -5.73
N SER A 273 13.40 12.57 -6.71
CA SER A 273 12.53 13.27 -7.67
C SER A 273 11.97 12.38 -8.79
N GLY A 274 12.24 11.07 -8.79
CA GLY A 274 11.74 10.11 -9.77
C GLY A 274 12.56 9.99 -11.04
N THR A 275 13.82 10.44 -11.03
CA THR A 275 14.68 10.42 -12.22
C THR A 275 14.97 9.01 -12.74
N PHE A 276 15.16 8.03 -11.85
CA PHE A 276 15.31 6.64 -12.25
C PHE A 276 14.06 6.16 -13.00
N ALA A 277 12.87 6.36 -12.42
CA ALA A 277 11.61 6.03 -13.07
C ALA A 277 11.41 6.75 -14.42
N ALA A 278 11.78 8.03 -14.52
CA ALA A 278 11.73 8.78 -15.78
C ALA A 278 12.58 8.13 -16.88
N ARG A 279 13.82 7.76 -16.54
CA ARG A 279 14.74 7.12 -17.48
C ARG A 279 14.29 5.73 -17.90
N MET A 280 13.75 4.96 -16.96
CA MET A 280 13.19 3.64 -17.25
C MET A 280 11.96 3.76 -18.15
N ALA A 281 11.15 4.80 -17.98
CA ALA A 281 9.99 5.08 -18.83
C ALA A 281 10.39 5.39 -20.28
N GLU A 282 11.52 6.08 -20.53
CA GLU A 282 12.09 6.26 -21.88
C GLU A 282 12.46 4.92 -22.55
N LYS A 283 12.64 3.86 -21.76
CA LYS A 283 12.92 2.49 -22.20
C LYS A 283 11.68 1.59 -22.15
N ASN A 284 10.48 2.17 -22.03
CA ASN A 284 9.21 1.47 -21.89
C ASN A 284 9.12 0.54 -20.66
N VAL A 285 9.87 0.85 -19.59
CA VAL A 285 9.79 0.15 -18.32
C VAL A 285 8.97 0.97 -17.32
N THR A 286 7.91 0.36 -16.78
CA THR A 286 7.07 1.00 -15.76
C THR A 286 7.73 0.84 -14.40
N VAL A 287 7.94 1.94 -13.68
CA VAL A 287 8.55 1.91 -12.34
C VAL A 287 7.60 2.50 -11.32
N VAL A 288 7.41 1.78 -10.20
CA VAL A 288 6.77 2.33 -9.00
C VAL A 288 7.85 2.82 -8.06
N THR A 289 7.81 4.10 -7.70
CA THR A 289 8.83 4.75 -6.85
C THR A 289 8.33 4.95 -5.44
N ALA A 290 8.88 4.23 -4.46
CA ALA A 290 8.61 4.43 -3.05
C ALA A 290 9.35 5.65 -2.51
N THR A 291 8.60 6.64 -2.00
CA THR A 291 9.18 7.85 -1.43
C THR A 291 8.25 8.55 -0.43
N LEU A 292 8.84 9.25 0.54
CA LEU A 292 8.15 10.13 1.48
C LEU A 292 8.41 11.60 1.12
N ASN A 293 7.58 12.51 1.63
CA ASN A 293 7.74 13.96 1.41
C ASN A 293 8.65 14.56 2.50
N VAL A 294 9.92 14.14 2.50
CA VAL A 294 10.91 14.64 3.47
C VAL A 294 11.49 15.96 2.95
N ASP A 295 11.11 17.08 3.56
CA ASP A 295 11.53 18.45 3.21
C ASP A 295 11.21 18.91 1.77
N ALA A 296 10.57 18.08 0.95
CA ALA A 296 10.14 18.40 -0.40
C ALA A 296 8.89 17.61 -0.82
N PRO A 297 8.10 18.11 -1.80
CA PRO A 297 6.88 17.47 -2.26
C PRO A 297 7.19 16.38 -3.32
N PHE A 298 7.98 15.37 -2.94
CA PHE A 298 8.47 14.35 -3.88
C PHE A 298 7.33 13.58 -4.57
N ASN A 299 6.28 13.21 -3.84
CA ASN A 299 5.17 12.45 -4.41
C ASN A 299 4.42 13.27 -5.46
N GLU A 300 4.09 14.53 -5.16
CA GLU A 300 3.45 15.43 -6.11
C GLU A 300 4.35 15.73 -7.32
N PHE A 301 5.66 15.88 -7.09
CA PHE A 301 6.64 16.11 -8.16
C PHE A 301 6.73 14.92 -9.13
N ILE A 302 6.84 13.70 -8.61
CA ILE A 302 6.87 12.48 -9.42
C ILE A 302 5.55 12.32 -10.19
N ALA A 303 4.41 12.48 -9.53
CA ALA A 303 3.10 12.37 -10.17
C ALA A 303 2.91 13.40 -11.29
N ALA A 304 3.39 14.63 -11.10
CA ALA A 304 3.30 15.69 -12.09
C ALA A 304 4.07 15.38 -13.39
N ARG A 305 5.11 14.54 -13.30
CA ARG A 305 5.88 14.05 -14.45
C ARG A 305 5.19 12.89 -15.19
N GLY A 306 4.04 12.42 -14.69
CA GLY A 306 3.34 11.25 -15.21
C GLY A 306 3.93 9.91 -14.74
N LEU A 307 4.68 9.93 -13.64
CA LEU A 307 5.31 8.75 -13.03
C LEU A 307 4.50 8.25 -11.82
N LEU A 308 4.81 7.05 -11.31
CA LEU A 308 4.04 6.38 -10.26
C LEU A 308 4.76 6.48 -8.89
N PRO A 309 4.42 7.47 -8.04
CA PRO A 309 4.89 7.48 -6.67
C PRO A 309 4.07 6.53 -5.79
N LEU A 310 4.73 5.96 -4.80
CA LEU A 310 4.12 5.20 -3.70
C LEU A 310 4.55 5.84 -2.38
N TYR A 311 3.58 6.41 -1.67
CA TYR A 311 3.80 7.03 -0.37
C TYR A 311 3.87 5.95 0.71
N LEU A 312 5.09 5.54 1.06
CA LEU A 312 5.36 4.36 1.88
C LEU A 312 6.67 4.50 2.66
N SER A 313 6.68 4.06 3.92
CA SER A 313 7.91 3.88 4.70
C SER A 313 8.59 2.53 4.41
N LEU A 314 9.92 2.47 4.47
CA LEU A 314 10.67 1.21 4.32
C LEU A 314 10.53 0.26 5.52
N ASP A 315 9.94 0.74 6.63
CA ASP A 315 9.62 -0.09 7.79
C ASP A 315 8.28 -0.85 7.61
N HIS A 316 7.50 -0.55 6.57
CA HIS A 316 6.28 -1.28 6.23
C HIS A 316 6.57 -2.32 5.14
N ARG A 317 5.99 -3.52 5.28
CA ARG A 317 6.08 -4.56 4.26
C ARG A 317 5.53 -4.04 2.93
N PHE A 318 6.27 -4.19 1.83
CA PHE A 318 5.86 -3.69 0.53
C PHE A 318 4.47 -4.24 0.14
N PRO A 319 3.51 -3.37 -0.23
CA PRO A 319 2.12 -3.73 -0.49
C PRO A 319 1.93 -4.39 -1.87
N PHE A 320 2.89 -5.20 -2.28
CA PHE A 320 2.87 -5.96 -3.51
C PHE A 320 2.78 -7.44 -3.20
N TYR A 321 2.19 -8.21 -4.12
CA TYR A 321 2.23 -9.66 -4.06
C TYR A 321 3.66 -10.17 -4.32
N ASP A 322 3.87 -11.47 -4.16
CA ASP A 322 5.17 -12.09 -4.37
C ASP A 322 5.51 -12.12 -5.86
N ASN A 323 6.79 -11.97 -6.21
CA ASN A 323 7.31 -12.07 -7.57
C ASN A 323 6.64 -11.11 -8.59
N VAL A 324 6.47 -9.84 -8.20
CA VAL A 324 5.83 -8.78 -9.02
C VAL A 324 6.80 -8.04 -9.93
N PHE A 325 8.06 -7.87 -9.54
CA PHE A 325 9.01 -7.01 -10.24
C PHE A 325 10.10 -7.79 -10.99
N ASP A 326 10.52 -7.25 -12.14
CA ASP A 326 11.65 -7.78 -12.92
C ASP A 326 12.97 -7.10 -12.49
N LEU A 327 12.88 -5.89 -11.93
CA LEU A 327 13.99 -5.10 -11.42
C LEU A 327 13.59 -4.41 -10.11
N VAL A 328 14.40 -4.54 -9.06
CA VAL A 328 14.32 -3.65 -7.88
C VAL A 328 15.56 -2.78 -7.89
N HIS A 329 15.37 -1.46 -7.87
CA HIS A 329 16.41 -0.47 -7.71
C HIS A 329 16.37 0.06 -6.28
N ALA A 330 17.51 0.11 -5.61
CA ALA A 330 17.64 0.74 -4.31
C ALA A 330 18.81 1.72 -4.35
N SER A 331 18.48 2.99 -4.19
CA SER A 331 19.48 4.05 -4.00
C SER A 331 19.76 4.23 -2.50
N ASN A 332 20.46 5.30 -2.17
CA ASN A 332 20.89 5.70 -0.83
C ASN A 332 19.74 5.99 0.16
N GLY A 333 18.48 5.68 -0.19
CA GLY A 333 17.34 5.66 0.73
C GLY A 333 17.46 4.61 1.85
N LEU A 334 18.43 3.70 1.74
CA LEU A 334 18.87 2.80 2.82
C LEU A 334 19.93 3.51 3.69
N ASP A 335 19.53 4.56 4.40
CA ASP A 335 20.49 5.36 5.17
C ASP A 335 21.28 4.51 6.18
N GLY A 336 22.53 4.91 6.42
CA GLY A 336 23.54 4.23 7.23
C GLY A 336 23.21 4.09 8.73
N SER A 337 21.96 4.30 9.13
CA SER A 337 21.45 4.13 10.51
C SER A 337 20.52 2.93 10.67
N VAL A 338 20.22 2.20 9.59
CA VAL A 338 19.39 0.98 9.68
C VAL A 338 20.14 -0.11 10.44
N ARG A 339 19.51 -0.69 11.47
CA ARG A 339 20.05 -1.83 12.23
C ARG A 339 20.21 -3.07 11.32
N PRO A 340 21.21 -3.94 11.54
CA PRO A 340 21.43 -5.12 10.68
C PRO A 340 20.19 -5.98 10.47
N GLU A 341 19.41 -6.20 11.52
CA GLU A 341 18.19 -7.02 11.49
C GLU A 341 17.11 -6.38 10.60
N LYS A 342 16.98 -5.05 10.67
CA LYS A 342 16.05 -4.31 9.80
C LYS A 342 16.45 -4.42 8.33
N LEU A 343 17.75 -4.36 8.03
CA LEU A 343 18.25 -4.53 6.66
C LEU A 343 17.97 -5.96 6.16
N GLU A 344 18.13 -6.97 7.02
CA GLU A 344 17.79 -8.36 6.69
C GLU A 344 16.30 -8.52 6.38
N PHE A 345 15.40 -8.00 7.21
CA PHE A 345 13.95 -8.01 6.93
C PHE A 345 13.61 -7.33 5.61
N LEU A 346 14.21 -6.16 5.34
CA LEU A 346 14.03 -5.45 4.09
C LEU A 346 14.53 -6.27 2.90
N MET A 347 15.66 -6.96 3.04
CA MET A 347 16.21 -7.81 1.99
C MET A 347 15.32 -9.03 1.71
N PHE A 348 14.70 -9.62 2.73
CA PHE A 348 13.65 -10.64 2.54
C PHE A 348 12.45 -10.09 1.76
N ASP A 349 12.04 -8.85 2.03
CA ASP A 349 10.90 -8.26 1.35
C ASP A 349 11.22 -7.86 -0.10
N ILE A 350 12.42 -7.34 -0.36
CA ILE A 350 12.96 -7.13 -1.71
C ILE A 350 13.00 -8.46 -2.47
N ASP A 351 13.57 -9.50 -1.86
CA ASP A 351 13.66 -10.82 -2.48
C ASP A 351 12.27 -11.38 -2.79
N ARG A 352 11.30 -11.22 -1.88
CA ARG A 352 9.93 -11.66 -2.05
C ARG A 352 9.25 -11.03 -3.27
N ILE A 353 9.39 -9.72 -3.47
CA ILE A 353 8.73 -9.02 -4.59
C ILE A 353 9.47 -9.15 -5.91
N LEU A 354 10.77 -9.48 -5.90
CA LEU A 354 11.59 -9.66 -7.10
C LEU A 354 11.40 -11.07 -7.70
N ARG A 355 11.18 -11.17 -9.02
CA ARG A 355 11.10 -12.46 -9.71
C ARG A 355 12.44 -13.17 -9.74
N ALA A 356 12.42 -14.52 -9.72
CA ALA A 356 13.61 -15.31 -9.99
C ALA A 356 14.19 -14.94 -11.37
N GLY A 357 15.51 -14.79 -11.46
CA GLY A 357 16.19 -14.25 -12.65
C GLY A 357 16.11 -12.72 -12.82
N GLY A 358 15.27 -12.05 -12.03
CA GLY A 358 15.19 -10.59 -11.97
C GLY A 358 16.42 -9.96 -11.34
N LEU A 359 16.57 -8.66 -11.55
CA LEU A 359 17.73 -7.90 -11.10
C LEU A 359 17.45 -7.11 -9.83
N PHE A 360 18.38 -7.14 -8.88
CA PHE A 360 18.47 -6.20 -7.78
C PHE A 360 19.65 -5.25 -8.05
N TRP A 361 19.35 -3.99 -8.32
CA TRP A 361 20.32 -2.94 -8.57
C TRP A 361 20.46 -2.07 -7.31
N LEU A 362 21.59 -2.21 -6.65
CA LEU A 362 22.02 -1.36 -5.56
C LEU A 362 22.88 -0.21 -6.11
N ASP A 363 22.36 1.02 -6.07
CA ASP A 363 23.00 2.23 -6.59
C ASP A 363 23.63 3.04 -5.47
N ASN A 364 24.96 3.21 -5.53
CA ASN A 364 25.73 4.06 -4.62
C ASN A 364 25.36 3.90 -3.13
N PHE A 365 25.31 2.67 -2.62
CA PHE A 365 25.04 2.38 -1.22
C PHE A 365 26.20 2.83 -0.33
N TYR A 366 25.92 3.73 0.62
CA TYR A 366 26.92 4.25 1.54
C TYR A 366 27.37 3.19 2.57
N CYS A 367 28.66 2.83 2.53
CA CYS A 367 29.29 1.97 3.51
C CYS A 367 30.02 2.83 4.55
N SER A 368 29.34 3.13 5.67
CA SER A 368 29.91 3.95 6.74
C SER A 368 31.17 3.36 7.39
N ASN A 369 31.31 2.03 7.36
CA ASN A 369 32.47 1.28 7.84
C ASN A 369 32.56 -0.07 7.10
N ASP A 370 33.70 -0.75 7.26
CA ASP A 370 33.92 -2.07 6.66
C ASP A 370 32.94 -3.12 7.18
N ASP A 371 32.50 -3.03 8.43
CA ASP A 371 31.53 -3.96 9.03
C ASP A 371 30.19 -3.94 8.29
N ARG A 372 29.69 -2.77 7.89
CA ARG A 372 28.44 -2.66 7.11
C ARG A 372 28.58 -3.29 5.74
N LYS A 373 29.70 -3.05 5.06
CA LYS A 373 29.99 -3.66 3.77
C LYS A 373 30.05 -5.19 3.91
N ALA A 374 30.74 -5.69 4.93
CA ALA A 374 30.84 -7.12 5.21
C ALA A 374 29.47 -7.73 5.53
N MET A 375 28.65 -7.06 6.33
CA MET A 375 27.30 -7.50 6.66
C MET A 375 26.40 -7.59 5.43
N LEU A 376 26.36 -6.55 4.60
CA LEU A 376 25.59 -6.57 3.35
C LEU A 376 26.10 -7.66 2.39
N THR A 377 27.43 -7.82 2.28
CA THR A 377 28.03 -8.87 1.45
C THR A 377 27.60 -10.27 1.92
N ARG A 378 27.64 -10.52 3.24
CA ARG A 378 27.17 -11.78 3.85
C ARG A 378 25.68 -12.03 3.59
N LEU A 379 24.84 -11.00 3.67
CA LEU A 379 23.42 -11.12 3.35
C LEU A 379 23.22 -11.48 1.87
N ILE A 380 23.88 -10.78 0.94
CA ILE A 380 23.83 -11.07 -0.50
C ILE A 380 24.23 -12.52 -0.80
N GLU A 381 25.30 -13.00 -0.17
CA GLU A 381 25.78 -14.37 -0.31
C GLU A 381 24.81 -15.39 0.29
N ARG A 382 24.26 -15.12 1.47
CA ARG A 382 23.27 -15.98 2.12
C ARG A 382 22.01 -16.18 1.27
N PHE A 383 21.56 -15.15 0.57
CA PHE A 383 20.43 -15.25 -0.35
C PHE A 383 20.78 -15.89 -1.69
N GLY A 384 22.06 -16.15 -1.97
CA GLY A 384 22.53 -16.79 -3.20
C GLY A 384 22.44 -15.90 -4.44
N TYR A 385 22.44 -14.57 -4.27
CA TYR A 385 22.41 -13.65 -5.41
C TYR A 385 23.69 -13.77 -6.25
N LYS A 386 23.51 -13.90 -7.56
CA LYS A 386 24.63 -13.89 -8.51
C LYS A 386 25.08 -12.45 -8.73
N LYS A 387 26.35 -12.16 -8.46
CA LYS A 387 26.96 -10.84 -8.68
C LYS A 387 27.24 -10.67 -10.18
N LEU A 388 26.45 -9.86 -10.89
CA LEU A 388 26.66 -9.57 -12.32
C LEU A 388 27.64 -8.41 -12.51
N GLN A 389 27.51 -7.38 -11.67
CA GLN A 389 28.44 -6.27 -11.58
C GLN A 389 28.59 -5.86 -10.12
N TRP A 390 29.83 -5.54 -9.71
CA TRP A 390 30.14 -5.16 -8.33
C TRP A 390 31.31 -4.18 -8.34
N VAL A 391 31.08 -2.96 -7.86
CA VAL A 391 32.10 -1.92 -7.78
C VAL A 391 32.05 -1.28 -6.40
N VAL A 392 33.21 -1.25 -5.75
CA VAL A 392 33.43 -0.46 -4.53
C VAL A 392 34.31 0.71 -4.92
N GLY A 393 33.91 1.91 -4.53
CA GLY A 393 34.66 3.11 -4.86
C GLY A 393 34.46 4.19 -3.82
N ASP A 394 35.42 5.09 -3.77
CA ASP A 394 35.48 6.15 -2.79
C ASP A 394 34.99 7.46 -3.40
N LYS A 395 34.17 8.21 -2.65
CA LYS A 395 33.76 9.57 -3.00
C LYS A 395 34.17 10.50 -1.87
N ILE A 396 34.76 11.64 -2.23
CA ILE A 396 35.07 12.70 -1.27
C ILE A 396 33.79 13.51 -1.07
N ASN A 397 33.31 13.57 0.16
CA ASN A 397 32.13 14.37 0.48
C ASN A 397 32.47 15.87 0.53
N GLY A 398 31.44 16.74 0.60
CA GLY A 398 31.64 18.19 0.65
C GLY A 398 32.43 18.71 1.88
N SER A 399 32.71 17.86 2.87
CA SER A 399 33.56 18.16 4.03
C SER A 399 34.99 17.62 3.90
N GLY A 400 35.36 17.07 2.73
CA GLY A 400 36.69 16.51 2.47
C GLY A 400 36.94 15.11 3.05
N LYS A 401 35.93 14.48 3.68
CA LYS A 401 36.05 13.11 4.18
C LYS A 401 35.84 12.11 3.05
N LEU A 402 36.67 11.07 3.05
CA LEU A 402 36.53 9.92 2.16
C LEU A 402 35.34 9.07 2.62
N GLU A 403 34.42 8.79 1.71
CA GLU A 403 33.24 7.96 1.94
C GLU A 403 33.25 6.79 0.97
N VAL A 404 33.08 5.58 1.49
CA VAL A 404 33.10 4.35 0.68
C VAL A 404 31.69 4.03 0.21
N TYR A 405 31.56 3.71 -1.08
CA TYR A 405 30.29 3.38 -1.71
C TYR A 405 30.37 2.05 -2.42
N LEU A 406 29.29 1.26 -2.32
CA LEU A 406 29.09 0.02 -3.06
C LEU A 406 28.01 0.23 -4.12
N SER A 407 28.28 -0.21 -5.34
CA SER A 407 27.27 -0.32 -6.40
C SER A 407 27.31 -1.72 -6.98
N ALA A 408 26.14 -2.34 -7.10
CA ALA A 408 26.04 -3.73 -7.53
C ALA A 408 24.78 -3.98 -8.37
N VAL A 409 24.92 -4.81 -9.39
CA VAL A 409 23.80 -5.45 -10.08
C VAL A 409 23.86 -6.93 -9.75
N LEU A 410 22.80 -7.40 -9.11
CA LEU A 410 22.67 -8.74 -8.58
C LEU A 410 21.51 -9.43 -9.28
N GLN A 411 21.64 -10.72 -9.59
CA GLN A 411 20.54 -11.51 -10.15
C GLN A 411 20.01 -12.48 -9.10
N LYS A 412 18.69 -12.47 -8.89
CA LYS A 412 18.02 -13.39 -7.97
C LYS A 412 18.14 -14.83 -8.50
N PRO A 413 18.61 -15.80 -7.69
CA PRO A 413 18.71 -17.18 -8.13
C PRO A 413 17.33 -17.82 -8.26
N VAL A 414 17.27 -18.92 -9.02
CA VAL A 414 16.14 -19.85 -8.96
C VAL A 414 16.39 -20.76 -7.75
N ARG A 415 15.49 -20.73 -6.76
CA ARG A 415 15.52 -21.64 -5.60
C ARG A 415 14.49 -22.72 -5.85
N VAL A 416 14.90 -23.98 -5.74
CA VAL A 416 14.06 -25.18 -5.93
C VAL A 416 13.48 -25.60 -4.59
#